data_AF-A0A9R1N1N6-F1
#
_entry.id   AF-A0A9R1N1N6-F1
#
_cell.length_a   1.000
_cell.length_b   1.000
_cell.length_c   1.000
_cell.angle_alpha   90.00
_cell.angle_beta   90.00
_cell.angle_gamma   90.00
#
_symmetry.space_group_name_H-M   'P 1'
#
loop_
_entity.id
_entity.type
_entity.pdbx_description
1 polymer ?
#
loop_
_entity_poly.entity_id
_entity_poly.type
_entity_poly.pdbx_seq_one_letter_code
_entity_poly.pdbx_strand_id
1 'polypeptide(L)'
;MASAGEHTVPLLARLPAEAAEAYTTDGSLDFNGNPALKNRTGGWRACRSVLGTEFCYCLAFYGISYNLVTYLTGVLGQSNVAAARNVSTWQATCFLMPLGGAVVADSYCGRYRTMVVSCFVGVAGMLMTAFSAYLPLLVENGVSIRGLTSSNMVSVQEFVLFLGLYMIAVGLGGLRPCLMSFGADQFDDGDPSERLTKGSFFNWYVFNMSCTSLISSTGIVWVQDHYGWALGLTVPAVVLAVGLSCLVAASRTYRFQRTRGSPLTRVCQVVVAAVRKCGVELPADSSLLYDMPEDDLAMKGVERIEHTTDLRFFDKATIVVASDKEVEAAAVPVPRSPWRLCIVTQVEELKILVRMLPL
;
A
#
# COMPACT_ATOMS: atom_id res chain seq x y z
N MET A 1 29.15 -21.07 35.68
CA MET A 1 28.11 -20.56 36.58
C MET A 1 27.57 -19.27 35.98
N ALA A 2 26.32 -19.34 35.48
CA ALA A 2 25.26 -18.32 35.32
C ALA A 2 25.65 -16.85 35.03
N SER A 3 25.02 -16.09 34.13
CA SER A 3 23.67 -16.15 33.57
C SER A 3 23.66 -15.43 32.21
N ALA A 4 23.09 -16.11 31.21
CA ALA A 4 22.60 -15.55 29.96
C ALA A 4 21.08 -15.32 30.10
N GLY A 5 20.53 -14.34 29.38
CA GLY A 5 19.09 -14.30 29.07
C GLY A 5 18.29 -13.13 29.67
N GLU A 6 18.63 -11.88 29.35
CA GLU A 6 17.62 -10.81 29.32
C GLU A 6 17.00 -10.75 27.91
N HIS A 7 16.17 -11.75 27.60
CA HIS A 7 15.23 -11.64 26.50
C HIS A 7 14.10 -10.68 26.91
N THR A 8 13.85 -9.72 26.03
CA THR A 8 12.87 -8.64 26.14
C THR A 8 11.47 -9.14 26.45
N VAL A 9 11.11 -9.14 27.74
CA VAL A 9 9.72 -9.18 28.20
C VAL A 9 9.00 -7.95 27.63
N PRO A 10 7.84 -8.07 26.96
CA PRO A 10 7.09 -6.91 26.50
C PRO A 10 6.79 -6.00 27.70
N LEU A 11 7.06 -4.69 27.57
CA LEU A 11 6.90 -3.72 28.66
C LEU A 11 5.51 -3.80 29.33
N LEU A 12 4.49 -4.19 28.58
CA LEU A 12 3.13 -4.46 29.06
C LEU A 12 3.03 -5.56 30.13
N ALA A 13 3.87 -6.60 30.05
CA ALA A 13 3.88 -7.70 31.02
C ALA A 13 4.58 -7.34 32.35
N ARG A 14 5.21 -6.16 32.43
CA ARG A 14 5.83 -5.63 33.67
C ARG A 14 4.97 -4.58 34.37
N LEU A 15 3.83 -4.20 33.79
CA LEU A 15 2.94 -3.18 34.34
C LEU A 15 1.86 -3.82 35.23
N PRO A 16 1.45 -3.15 36.33
CA PRO A 16 0.30 -3.59 37.13
C PRO A 16 -0.97 -3.64 36.26
N ALA A 17 -1.90 -4.57 36.56
CA ALA A 17 -3.05 -4.88 35.71
C ALA A 17 -3.91 -3.66 35.31
N GLU A 18 -4.09 -2.69 36.22
CA GLU A 18 -4.80 -1.42 35.93
C GLU A 18 -4.06 -0.53 34.91
N ALA A 19 -2.73 -0.56 34.90
CA ALA A 19 -1.93 0.16 33.92
C ALA A 19 -1.89 -0.58 32.56
N ALA A 20 -2.09 -1.89 32.54
CA ALA A 20 -2.16 -2.69 31.31
C ALA A 20 -3.47 -2.49 30.55
N GLU A 21 -4.60 -2.25 31.24
CA GLU A 21 -5.90 -1.94 30.60
C GLU A 21 -5.90 -0.59 29.84
N ALA A 22 -5.00 0.33 30.20
CA ALA A 22 -4.88 1.63 29.55
C ALA A 22 -4.25 1.58 28.14
N TYR A 23 -3.57 0.48 27.81
CA TYR A 23 -2.88 0.30 26.53
C TYR A 23 -3.63 -0.66 25.61
N THR A 24 -3.37 -0.56 24.31
CA THR A 24 -3.95 -1.48 23.34
C THR A 24 -3.34 -2.88 23.46
N THR A 25 -4.15 -3.89 23.19
CA THR A 25 -3.74 -5.31 23.34
C THR A 25 -3.16 -5.93 22.06
N ASP A 26 -3.35 -5.26 20.93
CA ASP A 26 -2.94 -5.66 19.59
C ASP A 26 -1.45 -5.38 19.24
N GLY A 27 -0.72 -4.72 20.14
CA GLY A 27 0.67 -4.32 19.92
C GLY A 27 0.84 -3.04 19.08
N SER A 28 -0.22 -2.25 18.91
CA SER A 28 -0.17 -0.93 18.28
C SER A 28 0.79 0.03 18.99
N LEU A 29 1.45 0.88 18.20
CA LEU A 29 2.37 1.91 18.67
C LEU A 29 1.78 3.31 18.50
N ASP A 30 2.20 4.25 19.34
CA ASP A 30 1.98 5.68 19.17
C ASP A 30 2.96 6.29 18.14
N PHE A 31 2.81 7.58 17.86
CA PHE A 31 3.68 8.30 16.92
C PHE A 31 5.18 8.30 17.32
N ASN A 32 5.48 8.15 18.61
CA ASN A 32 6.84 8.13 19.13
C ASN A 32 7.42 6.70 19.20
N GLY A 33 6.64 5.68 18.86
CA GLY A 33 7.05 4.26 18.92
C GLY A 33 6.83 3.59 20.27
N ASN A 34 6.13 4.22 21.21
CA ASN A 34 5.72 3.62 22.49
C ASN A 34 4.41 2.82 22.31
N PRO A 35 4.06 1.91 23.25
CA PRO A 35 2.75 1.27 23.25
C PRO A 35 1.59 2.28 23.21
N ALA A 36 0.60 2.05 22.34
CA ALA A 36 -0.51 2.95 22.15
C ALA A 36 -1.45 2.98 23.37
N LEU A 37 -1.78 4.19 23.85
CA LEU A 37 -2.77 4.41 24.91
C LEU A 37 -4.18 4.47 24.32
N LYS A 38 -5.09 3.61 24.79
CA LYS A 38 -6.47 3.51 24.28
C LYS A 38 -7.22 4.84 24.29
N ASN A 39 -7.08 5.61 25.37
CA ASN A 39 -7.80 6.86 25.57
C ASN A 39 -7.29 8.05 24.73
N ARG A 40 -6.06 7.97 24.19
CA ARG A 40 -5.36 9.10 23.55
C ARG A 40 -5.18 8.91 22.05
N THR A 41 -5.01 7.67 21.60
CA THR A 41 -4.76 7.34 20.19
C THR A 41 -5.87 6.46 19.62
N GLY A 42 -6.06 6.54 18.30
CA GLY A 42 -7.00 5.72 17.55
C GLY A 42 -8.46 6.18 17.64
N GLY A 43 -9.34 5.22 17.39
CA GLY A 43 -10.79 5.39 17.35
C GLY A 43 -11.27 6.40 16.32
N TRP A 44 -12.51 6.85 16.49
CA TRP A 44 -13.18 7.77 15.55
C TRP A 44 -12.50 9.13 15.39
N ARG A 45 -11.68 9.57 16.36
CA ARG A 45 -10.92 10.81 16.22
C ARG A 45 -9.88 10.71 15.12
N ALA A 46 -9.12 9.62 15.11
CA ALA A 46 -8.17 9.29 14.05
C ALA A 46 -8.90 8.98 12.73
N CYS A 47 -9.92 8.11 12.77
CA CYS A 47 -10.63 7.67 11.56
C CYS A 47 -11.28 8.81 10.79
N ARG A 48 -11.75 9.88 11.45
CA ARG A 48 -12.29 11.05 10.76
C ARG A 48 -11.29 11.68 9.78
N SER A 49 -10.02 11.79 10.18
CA SER A 49 -8.98 12.32 9.28
C SER A 49 -8.65 11.34 8.14
N VAL A 50 -8.63 10.04 8.44
CA VAL A 50 -8.44 8.99 7.42
C VAL A 50 -9.57 9.00 6.38
N LEU A 51 -10.82 9.03 6.83
CA LEU A 51 -12.01 9.10 5.97
C LEU A 51 -12.06 10.39 5.16
N GLY A 52 -11.65 11.53 5.75
CA GLY A 52 -11.53 12.80 5.03
C GLY A 52 -10.44 12.75 3.96
N THR A 53 -9.31 12.11 4.24
CA THR A 53 -8.25 11.89 3.26
C THR A 53 -8.72 11.01 2.12
N GLU A 54 -9.44 9.92 2.42
CA GLU A 54 -10.05 9.07 1.39
C GLU A 54 -11.02 9.85 0.51
N PHE A 55 -11.89 10.66 1.12
CA PHE A 55 -12.81 11.51 0.38
C PHE A 55 -12.07 12.45 -0.57
N CYS A 56 -11.08 13.20 -0.07
CA CYS A 56 -10.28 14.11 -0.90
C CYS A 56 -9.54 13.37 -2.02
N TYR A 57 -8.99 12.20 -1.72
CA TYR A 57 -8.27 11.37 -2.66
C TYR A 57 -9.15 10.83 -3.78
N CYS A 58 -10.25 10.17 -3.43
CA CYS A 58 -11.20 9.66 -4.42
C CYS A 58 -11.73 10.80 -5.28
N LEU A 59 -11.98 11.98 -4.69
CA LEU A 59 -12.55 13.13 -5.40
C LEU A 59 -11.56 13.61 -6.46
N ALA A 60 -10.30 13.73 -6.07
CA ALA A 60 -9.25 14.18 -6.97
C ALA A 60 -8.95 13.16 -8.08
N PHE A 61 -8.87 11.87 -7.74
CA PHE A 61 -8.60 10.79 -8.70
C PHE A 61 -9.73 10.66 -9.73
N TYR A 62 -10.98 10.57 -9.28
CA TYR A 62 -12.13 10.49 -10.18
C TYR A 62 -12.29 11.78 -11.00
N GLY A 63 -11.92 12.93 -10.43
CA GLY A 63 -12.04 14.23 -11.08
C GLY A 63 -11.18 14.31 -12.33
N ILE A 64 -10.00 13.71 -12.28
CA ILE A 64 -9.13 13.56 -13.45
C ILE A 64 -9.64 12.41 -14.33
N SER A 65 -9.94 11.24 -13.75
CA SER A 65 -10.23 10.05 -14.54
C SER A 65 -11.50 10.14 -15.40
N TYR A 66 -12.57 10.78 -14.93
CA TYR A 66 -13.86 10.74 -15.65
C TYR A 66 -13.88 11.57 -16.93
N ASN A 67 -13.19 12.71 -16.96
CA ASN A 67 -13.19 13.61 -18.12
C ASN A 67 -11.88 13.57 -18.92
N LEU A 68 -10.96 12.66 -18.58
CA LEU A 68 -9.64 12.60 -19.22
C LEU A 68 -9.72 12.34 -20.73
N VAL A 69 -10.66 11.50 -21.19
CA VAL A 69 -10.85 11.25 -22.63
C VAL A 69 -11.20 12.54 -23.36
N THR A 70 -12.11 13.35 -22.80
CA THR A 70 -12.50 14.65 -23.36
C THR A 70 -11.34 15.63 -23.40
N TYR A 71 -10.46 15.62 -22.38
CA TYR A 71 -9.24 16.43 -22.41
C TYR A 71 -8.30 16.02 -23.54
N LEU A 72 -8.04 14.71 -23.70
CA LEU A 72 -7.15 14.19 -24.74
C LEU A 72 -7.68 14.45 -26.15
N THR A 73 -8.99 14.35 -26.37
CA THR A 73 -9.60 14.57 -27.70
C THR A 73 -9.80 16.05 -27.99
N GLY A 74 -10.30 16.82 -27.02
CA GLY A 74 -10.64 18.23 -27.20
C GLY A 74 -9.44 19.17 -27.15
N VAL A 75 -8.49 18.95 -26.23
CA VAL A 75 -7.35 19.85 -26.03
C VAL A 75 -6.09 19.38 -26.76
N LEU A 76 -5.75 18.09 -26.65
CA LEU A 76 -4.58 17.53 -27.33
C LEU A 76 -4.86 17.08 -28.77
N GLY A 77 -6.13 17.09 -29.21
CA GLY A 77 -6.51 16.71 -30.57
C GLY A 77 -6.26 15.23 -30.90
N GLN A 78 -6.15 14.35 -29.90
CA GLN A 78 -6.00 12.92 -30.13
C GLN A 78 -7.27 12.33 -30.75
N SER A 79 -7.12 11.26 -31.55
CA SER A 79 -8.28 10.50 -32.01
C SER A 79 -8.96 9.79 -30.84
N ASN A 80 -10.28 9.57 -30.93
CA ASN A 80 -11.04 8.85 -29.89
C ASN A 80 -10.43 7.50 -29.54
N VAL A 81 -9.89 6.78 -30.53
CA VAL A 81 -9.22 5.48 -30.34
C VAL A 81 -7.91 5.63 -29.56
N ALA A 82 -7.08 6.62 -29.90
CA ALA A 82 -5.84 6.88 -29.19
C ALA A 82 -6.08 7.34 -27.75
N ALA A 83 -7.03 8.25 -27.55
CA ALA A 83 -7.42 8.73 -26.23
C ALA A 83 -7.92 7.59 -25.33
N ALA A 84 -8.86 6.76 -25.81
CA ALA A 84 -9.39 5.63 -25.06
C ALA A 84 -8.30 4.61 -24.68
N ARG A 85 -7.36 4.33 -25.59
CA ARG A 85 -6.20 3.46 -25.32
C ARG A 85 -5.31 4.03 -24.23
N ASN A 86 -4.98 5.31 -24.31
CA ASN A 86 -4.11 5.99 -23.35
C ASN A 86 -4.74 6.02 -21.95
N VAL A 87 -6.03 6.37 -21.85
CA VAL A 87 -6.78 6.36 -20.58
C VAL A 87 -6.86 4.95 -20.00
N SER A 88 -7.16 3.94 -20.81
CA SER A 88 -7.23 2.55 -20.34
C SER A 88 -5.89 2.02 -19.86
N THR A 89 -4.80 2.40 -20.53
CA THR A 89 -3.43 2.02 -20.14
C THR A 89 -3.01 2.70 -18.84
N TRP A 90 -3.34 3.99 -18.69
CA TRP A 90 -3.13 4.71 -17.44
C TRP A 90 -3.93 4.10 -16.30
N GLN A 91 -5.22 3.80 -16.50
CA GLN A 91 -6.06 3.14 -15.50
C GLN A 91 -5.52 1.75 -15.11
N ALA A 92 -5.10 0.94 -16.08
CA ALA A 92 -4.46 -0.35 -15.81
C ALA A 92 -3.20 -0.17 -14.93
N THR A 93 -2.38 0.83 -15.23
CA THR A 93 -1.20 1.18 -14.42
C THR A 93 -1.60 1.57 -12.99
N CYS A 94 -2.65 2.39 -12.83
CA CYS A 94 -3.21 2.76 -11.54
C CYS A 94 -3.70 1.57 -10.70
N PHE A 95 -4.14 0.48 -11.34
CA PHE A 95 -4.56 -0.75 -10.65
C PHE A 95 -3.39 -1.70 -10.34
N LEU A 96 -2.29 -1.64 -11.10
CA LEU A 96 -1.10 -2.46 -10.87
C LEU A 96 -0.14 -1.85 -9.82
N MET A 97 0.02 -0.52 -9.81
CA MET A 97 0.91 0.17 -8.87
C MET A 97 0.65 -0.14 -7.38
N PRO A 98 -0.60 -0.37 -6.93
CA PRO A 98 -0.90 -0.83 -5.57
C PRO A 98 -0.15 -2.06 -5.11
N LEU A 99 0.18 -3.00 -6.01
CA LEU A 99 0.96 -4.19 -5.65
C LEU A 99 2.36 -3.81 -5.17
N GLY A 100 3.04 -2.93 -5.91
CA GLY A 100 4.36 -2.42 -5.52
C GLY A 100 4.29 -1.58 -4.25
N GLY A 101 3.29 -0.71 -4.14
CA GLY A 101 3.10 0.14 -2.95
C GLY A 101 2.83 -0.68 -1.68
N ALA A 102 2.05 -1.76 -1.78
CA ALA A 102 1.80 -2.68 -0.67
C ALA A 102 3.11 -3.37 -0.20
N VAL A 103 3.95 -3.83 -1.13
CA VAL A 103 5.26 -4.43 -0.78
C VAL A 103 6.13 -3.43 -0.02
N VAL A 104 6.18 -2.17 -0.48
CA VAL A 104 6.96 -1.10 0.17
C VAL A 104 6.40 -0.79 1.58
N ALA A 105 5.08 -0.70 1.72
CA ALA A 105 4.41 -0.44 2.98
C ALA A 105 4.61 -1.54 4.01
N ASP A 106 4.45 -2.80 3.61
CA ASP A 106 4.50 -3.93 4.55
C ASP A 106 5.93 -4.35 4.91
N SER A 107 6.92 -4.06 4.05
CA SER A 107 8.30 -4.55 4.21
C SER A 107 9.29 -3.51 4.73
N TYR A 108 9.17 -2.24 4.34
CA TYR A 108 10.24 -1.24 4.56
C TYR A 108 9.77 0.00 5.33
N CYS A 109 8.76 0.70 4.81
CA CYS A 109 8.45 2.06 5.26
C CYS A 109 7.33 2.12 6.31
N GLY A 110 6.50 1.07 6.41
CA GLY A 110 5.26 1.12 7.17
C GLY A 110 4.14 1.84 6.41
N ARG A 111 2.89 1.45 6.66
CA ARG A 111 1.70 1.94 5.94
C ARG A 111 1.58 3.46 5.94
N TYR A 112 1.77 4.09 7.10
CA TYR A 112 1.65 5.55 7.23
C TYR A 112 2.67 6.33 6.39
N ARG A 113 3.95 5.96 6.46
CA ARG A 113 4.99 6.69 5.73
C ARG A 113 4.83 6.51 4.22
N THR A 114 4.53 5.27 3.78
CA THR A 114 4.23 5.00 2.37
C THR A 114 3.04 5.83 1.88
N MET A 115 1.97 5.89 2.67
CA MET A 115 0.79 6.68 2.38
C MET A 115 1.10 8.17 2.22
N VAL A 116 1.81 8.78 3.18
CA VAL A 116 2.18 10.20 3.14
C VAL A 116 3.06 10.51 1.93
N VAL A 117 4.13 9.75 1.71
CA VAL A 117 5.02 9.95 0.54
C VAL A 117 4.25 9.80 -0.76
N SER A 118 3.36 8.83 -0.85
CA SER A 118 2.57 8.59 -2.07
C SER A 118 1.54 9.69 -2.31
N CYS A 119 0.91 10.22 -1.27
CA CYS A 119 0.09 11.43 -1.35
C CYS A 119 0.89 12.62 -1.89
N PHE A 120 2.11 12.87 -1.40
CA PHE A 120 2.96 13.95 -1.92
C PHE A 120 3.27 13.77 -3.42
N VAL A 121 3.63 12.56 -3.83
CA VAL A 121 3.87 12.24 -5.25
C VAL A 121 2.60 12.42 -6.09
N GLY A 122 1.44 12.02 -5.56
CA GLY A 122 0.14 12.20 -6.21
C GLY A 122 -0.25 13.67 -6.37
N VAL A 123 -0.06 14.51 -5.34
CA VAL A 123 -0.27 15.96 -5.42
C VAL A 123 0.66 16.59 -6.46
N ALA A 124 1.95 16.24 -6.45
CA ALA A 124 2.90 16.72 -7.44
C ALA A 124 2.51 16.32 -8.87
N GLY A 125 2.04 15.07 -9.06
CA GLY A 125 1.52 14.60 -10.33
C GLY A 125 0.30 15.40 -10.81
N MET A 126 -0.65 15.69 -9.92
CA MET A 126 -1.82 16.50 -10.26
C MET A 126 -1.46 17.95 -10.58
N LEU A 127 -0.54 18.55 -9.82
CA LEU A 127 -0.02 19.88 -10.15
C LEU A 127 0.68 19.90 -11.51
N MET A 128 1.42 18.83 -11.87
CA MET A 128 2.02 18.70 -13.19
C MET A 128 0.94 18.59 -14.29
N THR A 129 -0.13 17.82 -14.07
CA THR A 129 -1.25 17.77 -15.03
C THR A 129 -1.96 19.11 -15.17
N ALA A 130 -2.16 19.85 -14.07
CA ALA A 130 -2.74 21.19 -14.10
C ALA A 130 -1.81 22.16 -14.85
N PHE A 131 -0.50 22.10 -14.60
CA PHE A 131 0.49 22.89 -15.30
C PHE A 131 0.45 22.66 -16.82
N SER A 132 0.22 21.42 -17.27
CA SER A 132 0.02 21.14 -18.71
C SER A 132 -1.11 21.98 -19.32
N ALA A 133 -2.22 22.16 -18.60
CA ALA A 133 -3.35 22.95 -19.08
C ALA A 133 -3.11 24.48 -19.01
N TYR A 134 -2.15 24.94 -18.19
CA TYR A 134 -1.74 26.35 -18.17
C TYR A 134 -0.74 26.71 -19.27
N LEU A 135 -0.02 25.74 -19.86
CA LEU A 135 1.00 26.03 -20.89
C LEU A 135 0.46 26.83 -22.09
N PRO A 136 -0.69 26.48 -22.70
CA PRO A 136 -1.26 27.28 -23.79
C PRO A 136 -1.59 28.71 -23.35
N LEU A 137 -2.20 28.86 -22.16
CA LEU A 137 -2.57 30.16 -21.59
C LEU A 137 -1.35 31.05 -21.32
N LEU A 138 -0.24 30.48 -20.87
CA LEU A 138 1.00 31.23 -20.62
C LEU A 138 1.61 31.77 -21.92
N VAL A 139 1.58 30.98 -22.99
CA VAL A 139 2.10 31.40 -24.30
C VAL A 139 1.22 32.44 -24.95
N GLU A 140 -0.11 32.32 -24.84
CA GLU A 140 -1.04 33.36 -25.32
C GLU A 140 -0.85 34.70 -24.60
N ASN A 141 -0.54 34.68 -23.30
CA ASN A 141 -0.26 35.87 -22.51
C ASN A 141 1.17 36.44 -22.69
N GLY A 142 1.93 35.94 -23.67
CA GLY A 142 3.25 36.47 -24.02
C GLY A 142 4.39 36.04 -23.09
N VAL A 143 4.19 35.02 -22.24
CA VAL A 143 5.27 34.47 -21.41
C VAL A 143 6.19 33.62 -22.29
N SER A 144 7.42 34.09 -22.51
CA SER A 144 8.43 33.33 -23.24
C SER A 144 9.10 32.31 -22.33
N ILE A 145 8.70 31.04 -22.45
CA ILE A 145 9.40 29.91 -21.83
C ILE A 145 10.47 29.43 -22.80
N ARG A 146 11.74 29.42 -22.37
CA ARG A 146 12.88 29.05 -23.22
C ARG A 146 12.67 27.65 -23.82
N GLY A 147 12.65 27.56 -25.16
CA GLY A 147 12.47 26.30 -25.88
C GLY A 147 11.02 25.91 -26.17
N LEU A 148 10.03 26.69 -25.71
CA LEU A 148 8.63 26.50 -26.03
C LEU A 148 8.22 27.41 -27.19
N THR A 149 7.80 26.81 -28.30
CA THR A 149 7.31 27.49 -29.51
C THR A 149 5.91 26.99 -29.84
N SER A 150 5.14 27.75 -30.61
CA SER A 150 3.81 27.31 -31.06
C SER A 150 3.85 25.98 -31.82
N SER A 151 4.98 25.63 -32.44
CA SER A 151 5.17 24.38 -33.17
C SER A 151 5.39 23.14 -32.29
N ASN A 152 5.91 23.27 -31.07
CA ASN A 152 6.16 22.14 -30.17
C ASN A 152 5.27 22.13 -28.92
N MET A 153 4.41 23.14 -28.76
CA MET A 153 3.50 23.31 -27.62
C MET A 153 2.70 22.04 -27.30
N VAL A 154 2.01 21.47 -28.29
CA VAL A 154 1.14 20.30 -28.09
C VAL A 154 1.95 19.10 -27.60
N SER A 155 3.14 18.88 -28.15
CA SER A 155 4.02 17.79 -27.73
C SER A 155 4.56 17.98 -26.32
N VAL A 156 4.92 19.21 -25.93
CA VAL A 156 5.38 19.51 -24.57
C VAL A 156 4.22 19.36 -23.59
N GLN A 157 3.03 19.85 -23.94
CA GLN A 157 1.81 19.72 -23.13
C GLN A 157 1.46 18.25 -22.92
N GLU A 158 1.49 17.44 -23.97
CA GLU A 158 1.26 16.00 -23.91
C GLU A 158 2.28 15.30 -23.00
N PHE A 159 3.57 15.61 -23.16
CA PHE A 159 4.63 15.03 -22.32
C PHE A 159 4.43 15.37 -20.83
N VAL A 160 4.18 16.64 -20.52
CA VAL A 160 3.96 17.12 -19.14
C VAL A 160 2.70 16.48 -18.55
N LEU A 161 1.62 16.35 -19.33
CA LEU A 161 0.40 15.66 -18.92
C LEU A 161 0.68 14.20 -18.57
N PHE A 162 1.31 13.43 -19.46
CA PHE A 162 1.57 12.01 -19.21
C PHE A 162 2.54 11.78 -18.06
N LEU A 163 3.56 12.63 -17.91
CA LEU A 163 4.43 12.62 -16.74
C LEU A 163 3.62 12.80 -15.45
N GLY A 164 2.71 13.78 -15.43
CA GLY A 164 1.79 14.00 -14.32
C GLY A 164 0.87 12.82 -14.05
N LEU A 165 0.26 12.24 -15.10
CA LEU A 165 -0.62 11.07 -15.00
C LEU A 165 0.11 9.84 -14.41
N TYR A 166 1.32 9.55 -14.86
CA TYR A 166 2.09 8.43 -14.31
C TYR A 166 2.62 8.70 -12.90
N MET A 167 2.93 9.96 -12.55
CA MET A 167 3.18 10.33 -11.15
C MET A 167 1.94 10.12 -10.27
N ILE A 168 0.74 10.47 -10.76
CA ILE A 168 -0.51 10.17 -10.06
C ILE A 168 -0.61 8.67 -9.83
N ALA A 169 -0.42 7.84 -10.88
CA ALA A 169 -0.49 6.38 -10.77
C ALA A 169 0.46 5.81 -9.70
N VAL A 170 1.69 6.33 -9.61
CA VAL A 170 2.64 5.98 -8.54
C VAL A 170 2.11 6.42 -7.16
N GLY A 171 1.55 7.62 -7.05
CA GLY A 171 0.90 8.10 -5.82
C GLY A 171 -0.30 7.27 -5.38
N LEU A 172 -1.11 6.75 -6.31
CA LEU A 172 -2.20 5.82 -5.98
C LEU A 172 -1.66 4.50 -5.43
N GLY A 173 -0.49 4.08 -5.94
CA GLY A 173 0.14 2.81 -5.61
C GLY A 173 0.39 2.63 -4.12
N GLY A 174 0.95 3.62 -3.43
CA GLY A 174 1.15 3.51 -1.99
C GLY A 174 -0.06 3.91 -1.15
N LEU A 175 -0.94 4.77 -1.66
CA LEU A 175 -2.08 5.29 -0.91
C LEU A 175 -3.21 4.26 -0.80
N ARG A 176 -3.65 3.71 -1.94
CA ARG A 176 -4.83 2.83 -2.01
C ARG A 176 -4.77 1.56 -1.15
N PRO A 177 -3.67 0.76 -1.16
CA PRO A 177 -3.61 -0.45 -0.33
C PRO A 177 -3.47 -0.15 1.17
N CYS A 178 -2.95 1.04 1.51
CA CYS A 178 -2.65 1.42 2.89
C CYS A 178 -3.82 2.13 3.58
N LEU A 179 -4.65 2.88 2.87
CA LEU A 179 -5.57 3.83 3.51
C LEU A 179 -6.71 3.14 4.27
N MET A 180 -7.38 2.16 3.65
CA MET A 180 -8.43 1.38 4.29
C MET A 180 -7.89 0.54 5.45
N SER A 181 -6.75 -0.12 5.25
CA SER A 181 -6.09 -0.95 6.27
C SER A 181 -5.60 -0.10 7.45
N PHE A 182 -4.98 1.05 7.18
CA PHE A 182 -4.56 2.00 8.22
C PHE A 182 -5.74 2.58 9.00
N GLY A 183 -6.88 2.83 8.36
CA GLY A 183 -8.10 3.24 9.04
C GLY A 183 -8.67 2.15 9.95
N ALA A 184 -8.60 0.89 9.51
CA ALA A 184 -8.99 -0.27 10.30
C ALA A 184 -8.04 -0.51 11.49
N ASP A 185 -6.76 -0.21 11.34
CA ASP A 185 -5.72 -0.29 12.39
C ASP A 185 -5.96 0.71 13.55
N GLN A 186 -6.89 1.65 13.40
CA GLN A 186 -7.21 2.61 14.46
C GLN A 186 -8.11 2.03 15.56
N PHE A 187 -8.64 0.83 15.38
CA PHE A 187 -9.47 0.11 16.34
C PHE A 187 -8.72 -1.12 16.86
N ASP A 188 -8.70 -1.31 18.18
CA ASP A 188 -8.09 -2.45 18.87
C ASP A 188 -8.99 -3.68 18.72
N ASP A 189 -8.48 -4.73 18.07
CA ASP A 189 -9.21 -5.97 17.84
C ASP A 189 -9.46 -6.78 19.13
N GLY A 190 -8.67 -6.54 20.18
CA GLY A 190 -8.87 -7.16 21.49
C GLY A 190 -9.96 -6.49 22.33
N ASP A 191 -10.44 -5.31 21.93
CA ASP A 191 -11.53 -4.63 22.60
C ASP A 191 -12.87 -4.90 21.88
N PRO A 192 -13.84 -5.60 22.52
CA PRO A 192 -15.10 -5.93 21.87
C PRO A 192 -15.90 -4.68 21.45
N SER A 193 -15.74 -3.56 22.17
CA SER A 193 -16.44 -2.32 21.85
C SER A 193 -15.85 -1.66 20.59
N GLU A 194 -14.52 -1.54 20.50
CA GLU A 194 -13.85 -0.98 19.33
C GLU A 194 -14.05 -1.88 18.10
N ARG A 195 -14.03 -3.20 18.26
CA ARG A 195 -14.29 -4.18 17.19
C ARG A 195 -15.67 -4.01 16.55
N LEU A 196 -16.71 -3.74 17.33
CA LEU A 196 -18.05 -3.45 16.80
C LEU A 196 -18.05 -2.13 16.00
N THR A 197 -17.38 -1.10 16.50
CA THR A 197 -17.30 0.20 15.81
C THR A 197 -16.46 0.17 14.53
N LYS A 198 -15.47 -0.72 14.45
CA LYS A 198 -14.66 -0.97 13.25
C LYS A 198 -15.53 -1.37 12.04
N GLY A 199 -16.60 -2.14 12.26
CA GLY A 199 -17.57 -2.47 11.20
C GLY A 199 -18.27 -1.23 10.62
N SER A 200 -18.63 -0.27 11.47
CA SER A 200 -19.23 0.99 11.03
C SER A 200 -18.25 1.86 10.23
N PHE A 201 -16.94 1.82 10.54
CA PHE A 201 -15.93 2.50 9.74
C PHE A 201 -15.94 2.03 8.28
N PHE A 202 -16.02 0.72 8.02
CA PHE A 202 -16.09 0.20 6.66
C PHE A 202 -17.35 0.67 5.92
N ASN A 203 -18.49 0.74 6.61
CA ASN A 203 -19.73 1.27 6.01
C ASN A 203 -19.56 2.74 5.60
N TRP A 204 -18.98 3.57 6.47
CA TRP A 204 -18.68 4.97 6.16
C TRP A 204 -17.65 5.14 5.04
N TYR A 205 -16.66 4.25 4.97
CA TYR A 205 -15.66 4.25 3.91
C TYR A 205 -16.31 4.03 2.53
N VAL A 206 -17.15 3.00 2.40
CA VAL A 206 -17.86 2.69 1.15
C VAL A 206 -18.87 3.79 0.77
N PHE A 207 -19.58 4.33 1.77
CA PHE A 207 -20.46 5.47 1.58
C PHE A 207 -19.71 6.68 1.03
N ASN A 208 -18.57 7.04 1.64
CA ASN A 208 -17.72 8.14 1.15
C ASN A 208 -17.25 7.91 -0.28
N MET A 209 -16.81 6.70 -0.62
CA MET A 209 -16.37 6.37 -1.99
C MET A 209 -17.49 6.61 -3.01
N SER A 210 -18.74 6.23 -2.67
CA SER A 210 -19.91 6.41 -3.52
C SER A 210 -20.30 7.89 -3.67
N CYS A 211 -20.38 8.62 -2.57
CA CYS A 211 -20.65 10.07 -2.59
C CYS A 211 -19.60 10.82 -3.41
N THR A 212 -18.34 10.45 -3.23
CA THR A 212 -17.21 11.10 -3.92
C THR A 212 -17.25 10.86 -5.42
N SER A 213 -17.55 9.63 -5.86
CA SER A 213 -17.74 9.32 -7.27
C SER A 213 -18.87 10.16 -7.91
N LEU A 214 -19.99 10.33 -7.21
CA LEU A 214 -21.11 11.18 -7.66
C LEU A 214 -20.71 12.66 -7.76
N ILE A 215 -20.08 13.22 -6.72
CA ILE A 215 -19.64 14.63 -6.71
C ILE A 215 -18.59 14.86 -7.80
N SER A 216 -17.67 13.91 -7.98
CA SER A 216 -16.62 14.04 -8.97
C SER A 216 -17.14 13.96 -10.41
N SER A 217 -18.06 13.04 -10.71
CA SER A 217 -18.62 12.88 -12.06
C SER A 217 -19.54 14.02 -12.47
N THR A 218 -20.10 14.75 -11.51
CA THR A 218 -21.00 15.89 -11.76
C THR A 218 -20.30 17.23 -11.54
N GLY A 219 -19.86 17.52 -10.32
CA GLY A 219 -19.30 18.80 -9.92
C GLY A 219 -17.95 19.12 -10.55
N ILE A 220 -16.97 18.22 -10.46
CA ILE A 220 -15.63 18.49 -11.04
C ILE A 220 -15.70 18.55 -12.56
N VAL A 221 -16.44 17.62 -13.19
CA VAL A 221 -16.66 17.63 -14.64
C VAL A 221 -17.32 18.94 -15.08
N TRP A 222 -18.36 19.39 -14.36
CA TRP A 222 -19.01 20.66 -14.64
C TRP A 222 -18.05 21.85 -14.57
N VAL A 223 -17.15 21.88 -13.58
CA VAL A 223 -16.11 22.92 -13.46
C VAL A 223 -15.14 22.86 -14.64
N GLN A 224 -14.70 21.67 -15.05
CA GLN A 224 -13.80 21.48 -16.19
C GLN A 224 -14.42 22.00 -17.49
N ASP A 225 -15.70 21.69 -17.71
CA ASP A 225 -16.40 22.05 -18.95
C ASP A 225 -16.77 23.55 -19.01
N HIS A 226 -17.10 24.19 -17.88
CA HIS A 226 -17.58 25.59 -17.86
C HIS A 226 -16.50 26.63 -17.55
N TYR A 227 -15.54 26.31 -16.68
CA TYR A 227 -14.47 27.23 -16.25
C TYR A 227 -13.10 26.89 -16.85
N GLY A 228 -13.05 25.83 -17.65
CA GLY A 228 -11.87 25.40 -18.40
C GLY A 228 -10.96 24.44 -17.62
N TRP A 229 -10.09 23.80 -18.39
CA TRP A 229 -9.24 22.70 -17.93
C TRP A 229 -8.20 23.09 -16.90
N ALA A 230 -7.64 24.30 -17.00
CA ALA A 230 -6.62 24.77 -16.08
C ALA A 230 -7.15 24.83 -14.64
N LEU A 231 -8.33 25.42 -14.44
CA LEU A 231 -8.98 25.46 -13.14
C LEU A 231 -9.52 24.08 -12.75
N GLY A 232 -10.15 23.37 -13.68
CA GLY A 232 -10.73 22.05 -13.46
C GLY A 232 -9.74 20.94 -13.09
N LEU A 233 -8.46 21.05 -13.48
CA LEU A 233 -7.37 20.16 -13.05
C LEU A 233 -6.66 20.65 -11.78
N THR A 234 -6.70 21.96 -11.49
CA THR A 234 -6.12 22.53 -10.28
C THR A 234 -6.95 22.19 -9.03
N VAL A 235 -8.28 22.21 -9.14
CA VAL A 235 -9.18 21.91 -8.01
C VAL A 235 -8.91 20.53 -7.40
N PRO A 236 -8.83 19.42 -8.17
CA PRO A 236 -8.38 18.11 -7.68
C PRO A 236 -7.06 18.15 -6.90
N ALA A 237 -6.05 18.86 -7.41
CA ALA A 237 -4.74 18.95 -6.78
C ALA A 237 -4.82 19.62 -5.40
N VAL A 238 -5.56 20.73 -5.30
CA VAL A 238 -5.78 21.45 -4.05
C VAL A 238 -6.55 20.59 -3.05
N VAL A 239 -7.59 19.88 -3.50
CA VAL A 239 -8.39 19.00 -2.64
C VAL A 239 -7.51 17.89 -2.03
N LEU A 240 -6.67 17.22 -2.83
CA LEU A 240 -5.77 16.20 -2.26
C LEU A 240 -4.72 16.83 -1.34
N ALA A 241 -4.19 18.01 -1.65
CA ALA A 241 -3.23 18.70 -0.79
C ALA A 241 -3.83 19.04 0.59
N VAL A 242 -5.11 19.43 0.63
CA VAL A 242 -5.87 19.61 1.88
C VAL A 242 -6.02 18.28 2.62
N GLY A 243 -6.40 17.19 1.91
CA GLY A 243 -6.47 15.85 2.49
C GLY A 243 -5.15 15.40 3.12
N LEU A 244 -4.04 15.56 2.41
CA LEU A 244 -2.69 15.29 2.91
C LEU A 244 -2.34 16.13 4.15
N SER A 245 -2.70 17.41 4.14
CA SER A 245 -2.48 18.29 5.29
C SER A 245 -3.25 17.83 6.53
N CYS A 246 -4.51 17.42 6.35
CA CYS A 246 -5.34 16.84 7.42
C CYS A 246 -4.77 15.51 7.94
N LEU A 247 -4.30 14.64 7.04
CA LEU A 247 -3.64 13.38 7.38
C LEU A 247 -2.42 13.63 8.26
N VAL A 248 -1.52 14.52 7.83
CA VAL A 248 -0.29 14.84 8.57
C VAL A 248 -0.60 15.57 9.88
N ALA A 249 -1.56 16.49 9.92
CA ALA A 249 -1.95 17.18 11.15
C ALA A 249 -2.48 16.21 12.23
N ALA A 250 -3.14 15.13 11.82
CA ALA A 250 -3.66 14.10 12.72
C ALA A 250 -2.62 13.04 13.14
N SER A 251 -1.36 13.14 12.70
CA SER A 251 -0.28 12.16 12.96
C SER A 251 -0.21 11.66 14.40
N ARG A 252 -0.33 12.56 15.39
CA ARG A 252 -0.18 12.24 16.81
C ARG A 252 -1.39 11.50 17.40
N THR A 253 -2.50 11.45 16.67
CA THR A 253 -3.72 10.74 17.09
C THR A 253 -3.77 9.31 16.58
N TYR A 254 -2.90 8.93 15.64
CA TYR A 254 -2.94 7.61 15.02
C TYR A 254 -2.29 6.52 15.87
N ARG A 255 -2.77 5.30 15.65
CA ARG A 255 -2.13 4.03 16.05
C ARG A 255 -1.38 3.46 14.86
N PHE A 256 -0.18 2.95 15.10
CA PHE A 256 0.72 2.41 14.08
C PHE A 256 1.00 0.93 14.35
N GLN A 257 0.66 0.10 13.38
CA GLN A 257 0.99 -1.32 13.40
C GLN A 257 2.44 -1.56 12.99
N ARG A 258 3.09 -2.56 13.61
CA ARG A 258 4.43 -2.99 13.21
C ARG A 258 4.38 -3.68 11.84
N THR A 259 5.38 -3.42 11.01
CA THR A 259 5.56 -4.07 9.71
C THR A 259 5.85 -5.56 9.91
N ARG A 260 5.01 -6.44 9.34
CA ARG A 260 5.14 -7.90 9.43
C ARG A 260 5.77 -8.54 8.17
N GLY A 261 6.27 -7.71 7.24
CA GLY A 261 6.75 -8.16 5.93
C GLY A 261 5.61 -8.40 4.94
N SER A 262 5.91 -8.33 3.64
CA SER A 262 4.88 -8.52 2.61
C SER A 262 4.61 -10.01 2.33
N PRO A 263 3.32 -10.44 2.31
CA PRO A 263 2.94 -11.78 1.87
C PRO A 263 3.40 -12.10 0.44
N LEU A 264 3.43 -11.10 -0.45
CA LEU A 264 3.93 -11.27 -1.82
C LEU A 264 5.41 -11.65 -1.84
N THR A 265 6.22 -11.07 -0.95
CA THR A 265 7.64 -11.45 -0.83
C THR A 265 7.80 -12.89 -0.37
N ARG A 266 6.94 -13.37 0.55
CA ARG A 266 6.92 -14.78 0.99
C ARG A 266 6.56 -15.73 -0.17
N VAL A 267 5.57 -15.37 -0.98
CA VAL A 267 5.20 -16.14 -2.19
C VAL A 267 6.39 -16.20 -3.18
N CYS A 268 7.02 -15.06 -3.48
CA CYS A 268 8.17 -15.03 -4.37
C CYS A 268 9.36 -15.85 -3.84
N GLN A 269 9.59 -15.84 -2.52
CA GLN A 269 10.62 -16.64 -1.87
C GLN A 269 10.41 -18.13 -2.12
N VAL A 270 9.18 -18.63 -1.94
CA VAL A 270 8.85 -20.04 -2.18
C VAL A 270 9.07 -20.42 -3.64
N VAL A 271 8.59 -19.61 -4.58
CA VAL A 271 8.75 -19.88 -6.02
C VAL A 271 10.24 -19.93 -6.39
N VAL A 272 11.03 -18.95 -5.94
CA VAL A 272 12.48 -18.90 -6.23
C VAL A 272 13.22 -20.08 -5.59
N ALA A 273 12.89 -20.43 -4.34
CA ALA A 273 13.49 -21.56 -3.64
C ALA A 273 13.13 -22.90 -4.31
N ALA A 274 11.88 -23.10 -4.71
CA ALA A 274 11.43 -24.30 -5.41
C ALA A 274 12.10 -24.46 -6.78
N VAL A 275 12.22 -23.38 -7.56
CA VAL A 275 12.92 -23.40 -8.86
C VAL A 275 14.40 -23.71 -8.69
N ARG A 276 15.07 -23.13 -7.69
CA ARG A 276 16.49 -23.43 -7.38
C ARG A 276 16.70 -24.89 -6.99
N LYS A 277 15.73 -25.51 -6.32
CA LYS A 277 15.75 -26.91 -5.88
C LYS A 277 15.02 -27.85 -6.84
N CYS A 278 14.74 -27.42 -8.07
CA CYS A 278 13.99 -28.20 -9.07
C CYS A 278 14.63 -29.57 -9.35
N GLY A 279 15.97 -29.67 -9.32
CA GLY A 279 16.71 -30.92 -9.54
C GLY A 279 16.83 -31.85 -8.32
N VAL A 280 16.28 -31.49 -7.16
CA VAL A 280 16.36 -32.29 -5.93
C VAL A 280 15.15 -33.22 -5.82
N GLU A 281 15.40 -34.48 -5.48
CA GLU A 281 14.35 -35.46 -5.22
C GLU A 281 13.65 -35.16 -3.88
N LEU A 282 12.32 -35.28 -3.86
CA LEU A 282 11.57 -35.10 -2.62
C LEU A 282 11.81 -36.31 -1.69
N PRO A 283 12.07 -36.07 -0.40
CA PRO A 283 12.01 -37.13 0.61
C PRO A 283 10.62 -37.78 0.63
N ALA A 284 10.56 -39.09 0.90
CA ALA A 284 9.29 -39.81 1.05
C ALA A 284 8.55 -39.45 2.35
N ASP A 285 9.27 -38.98 3.38
CA ASP A 285 8.72 -38.64 4.69
C ASP A 285 8.52 -37.12 4.84
N SER A 286 7.27 -36.71 5.10
CA SER A 286 6.90 -35.30 5.35
C SER A 286 7.51 -34.70 6.61
N SER A 287 7.99 -35.53 7.55
CA SER A 287 8.66 -35.10 8.79
C SER A 287 10.08 -34.56 8.58
N LEU A 288 10.66 -34.73 7.40
CA LEU A 288 11.97 -34.20 7.02
C LEU A 288 11.88 -32.81 6.38
N LEU A 289 10.67 -32.29 6.15
CA LEU A 289 10.44 -30.96 5.63
C LEU A 289 10.76 -29.92 6.71
N TYR A 290 11.34 -28.79 6.30
CA TYR A 290 11.76 -27.76 7.23
C TYR A 290 10.57 -27.03 7.87
N ASP A 291 10.37 -27.28 9.17
CA ASP A 291 9.53 -26.47 10.05
C ASP A 291 10.37 -25.71 11.08
N MET A 292 9.98 -24.47 11.37
CA MET A 292 10.68 -23.63 12.34
C MET A 292 10.46 -24.10 13.79
N PRO A 293 11.47 -23.99 14.67
CA PRO A 293 11.32 -24.25 16.11
C PRO A 293 10.26 -23.36 16.76
N GLU A 294 9.61 -23.85 17.81
CA GLU A 294 8.44 -23.23 18.48
C GLU A 294 8.70 -21.84 19.10
N ASP A 295 9.95 -21.41 19.23
CA ASP A 295 10.35 -20.23 20.01
C ASP A 295 10.59 -18.94 19.22
N ASP A 296 10.36 -18.93 17.89
CA ASP A 296 10.65 -17.74 17.10
C ASP A 296 9.56 -16.66 17.21
N LEU A 297 9.88 -15.62 17.99
CA LEU A 297 9.01 -14.48 18.33
C LEU A 297 8.42 -13.75 17.10
N ALA A 298 9.00 -13.93 15.92
CA ALA A 298 8.54 -13.36 14.65
C ALA A 298 7.17 -13.91 14.18
N MET A 299 6.68 -15.03 14.76
CA MET A 299 5.45 -15.70 14.34
C MET A 299 4.44 -15.97 15.47
N LYS A 300 4.49 -15.23 16.59
CA LYS A 300 3.40 -15.27 17.59
C LYS A 300 2.09 -14.79 16.95
N GLY A 301 1.22 -15.74 16.56
CA GLY A 301 -0.09 -15.49 15.96
C GLY A 301 -0.29 -15.95 14.51
N VAL A 302 0.64 -16.69 13.91
CA VAL A 302 0.42 -17.33 12.60
C VAL A 302 -0.12 -18.74 12.83
N GLU A 303 -1.34 -19.02 12.37
CA GLU A 303 -1.90 -20.38 12.37
C GLU A 303 -1.03 -21.27 11.48
N ARG A 304 -0.52 -22.38 12.05
CA ARG A 304 0.22 -23.38 11.28
C ARG A 304 -0.75 -24.09 10.34
N ILE A 305 -0.43 -24.09 9.05
CA ILE A 305 -1.18 -24.82 8.03
C ILE A 305 -0.53 -26.19 7.86
N GLU A 306 -1.32 -27.25 7.97
CA GLU A 306 -0.85 -28.62 7.78
C GLU A 306 -0.41 -28.87 6.33
N HIS A 307 0.59 -29.75 6.16
CA HIS A 307 1.14 -30.11 4.85
C HIS A 307 0.10 -30.83 3.98
N THR A 308 0.02 -30.45 2.69
CA THR A 308 -0.82 -31.14 1.70
C THR A 308 0.02 -31.83 0.62
N THR A 309 -0.42 -32.99 0.14
CA THR A 309 0.33 -33.82 -0.82
C THR A 309 0.22 -33.38 -2.30
N ASP A 310 -0.62 -32.40 -2.60
CA ASP A 310 -0.76 -31.80 -3.93
C ASP A 310 0.31 -30.75 -4.22
N LEU A 311 0.56 -30.46 -5.50
CA LEU A 311 1.52 -29.44 -5.95
C LEU A 311 2.93 -29.64 -5.33
N ARG A 312 3.39 -30.89 -5.28
CA ARG A 312 4.69 -31.33 -4.71
C ARG A 312 5.91 -30.60 -5.25
N PHE A 313 5.79 -29.94 -6.40
CA PHE A 313 6.86 -29.08 -6.92
C PHE A 313 7.27 -28.00 -5.91
N PHE A 314 6.31 -27.37 -5.22
CA PHE A 314 6.62 -26.29 -4.27
C PHE A 314 7.20 -26.81 -2.96
N ASP A 315 6.96 -28.07 -2.60
CA ASP A 315 7.57 -28.72 -1.43
C ASP A 315 9.09 -28.83 -1.55
N LYS A 316 9.64 -28.71 -2.77
CA LYS A 316 11.09 -28.63 -2.98
C LYS A 316 11.72 -27.42 -2.27
N ALA A 317 10.96 -26.37 -2.00
CA ALA A 317 11.45 -25.18 -1.28
C ALA A 317 11.78 -25.45 0.19
N THR A 318 11.24 -26.51 0.80
CA THR A 318 11.42 -26.84 2.23
C THR A 318 12.48 -27.92 2.48
N ILE A 319 13.13 -28.43 1.43
CA ILE A 319 14.16 -29.48 1.54
C ILE A 319 15.46 -28.85 2.06
N VAL A 320 16.02 -29.38 3.15
CA VAL A 320 17.33 -28.98 3.66
C VAL A 320 18.43 -29.67 2.84
N VAL A 321 19.21 -28.90 2.08
CA VAL A 321 20.32 -29.41 1.26
C VAL A 321 21.63 -29.33 2.06
N ALA A 322 22.65 -30.15 1.73
CA ALA A 322 23.95 -30.14 2.40
C ALA A 322 24.61 -28.74 2.45
N SER A 323 24.43 -27.93 1.40
CA SER A 323 24.90 -26.53 1.34
C SER A 323 24.11 -25.56 2.23
N ASP A 324 22.98 -25.98 2.80
CA ASP A 324 22.25 -25.26 3.85
C ASP A 324 22.74 -25.67 5.26
N LYS A 325 23.28 -26.89 5.41
CA LYS A 325 23.92 -27.40 6.64
C LYS A 325 25.36 -26.88 6.85
N GLU A 326 26.10 -26.63 5.78
CA GLU A 326 27.44 -26.01 5.86
C GLU A 326 27.41 -24.58 6.42
N VAL A 327 26.31 -23.85 6.21
CA VAL A 327 26.06 -22.53 6.81
C VAL A 327 25.77 -22.64 8.32
N GLU A 328 25.28 -23.80 8.77
CA GLU A 328 24.98 -24.13 10.17
C GLU A 328 26.25 -24.47 10.98
N ALA A 329 27.30 -24.96 10.31
CA ALA A 329 28.58 -25.34 10.92
C ALA A 329 29.59 -24.19 11.04
N ALA A 330 29.32 -23.03 10.43
CA ALA A 330 30.15 -21.84 10.57
C ALA A 330 29.89 -21.14 11.92
N ALA A 331 30.94 -20.83 12.67
CA ALA A 331 30.90 -20.29 14.05
C ALA A 331 30.21 -18.92 14.22
N VAL A 332 29.64 -18.35 13.16
CA VAL A 332 28.88 -17.10 13.17
C VAL A 332 27.44 -17.43 12.79
N PRO A 333 26.41 -17.09 13.59
CA PRO A 333 25.02 -17.32 13.23
C PRO A 333 24.66 -16.45 12.02
N VAL A 334 24.80 -16.99 10.81
CA VAL A 334 24.33 -16.35 9.59
C VAL A 334 22.81 -16.55 9.54
N PRO A 335 21.99 -15.48 9.50
CA PRO A 335 20.55 -15.63 9.38
C PRO A 335 20.22 -16.40 8.09
N ARG A 336 19.45 -17.49 8.22
CA ARG A 336 19.03 -18.34 7.09
C ARG A 336 18.35 -17.46 6.04
N SER A 337 18.85 -17.51 4.80
CA SER A 337 18.27 -16.70 3.73
C SER A 337 16.90 -17.27 3.32
N PRO A 338 15.79 -16.52 3.48
CA PRO A 338 14.45 -17.02 3.17
C PRO A 338 14.22 -17.29 1.67
N TRP A 339 15.17 -16.91 0.81
CA TRP A 339 15.20 -17.15 -0.64
C TRP A 339 15.86 -18.48 -1.05
N ARG A 340 16.35 -19.28 -0.09
CA ARG A 340 16.95 -20.61 -0.34
C ARG A 340 16.20 -21.72 0.38
N LEU A 341 15.64 -21.43 1.55
CA LEU A 341 14.90 -22.38 2.36
C LEU A 341 13.66 -21.68 2.92
N CYS A 342 12.49 -22.29 2.69
CA CYS A 342 11.20 -21.80 3.17
C CYS A 342 10.60 -22.79 4.16
N ILE A 343 9.69 -22.31 5.00
CA ILE A 343 8.93 -23.15 5.94
C ILE A 343 7.73 -23.81 5.27
N VAL A 344 7.26 -24.94 5.79
CA VAL A 344 6.08 -25.67 5.26
C VAL A 344 4.86 -24.76 5.19
N THR A 345 4.60 -23.97 6.24
CA THR A 345 3.46 -23.05 6.26
C THR A 345 3.50 -21.99 5.15
N GLN A 346 4.68 -21.48 4.78
CA GLN A 346 4.85 -20.55 3.64
C GLN A 346 4.55 -21.23 2.30
N VAL A 347 4.91 -22.50 2.17
CA VAL A 347 4.63 -23.28 0.97
C VAL A 347 3.15 -23.58 0.85
N GLU A 348 2.49 -23.94 1.94
CA GLU A 348 1.05 -24.20 1.94
C GLU A 348 0.23 -22.93 1.68
N GLU A 349 0.65 -21.77 2.20
CA GLU A 349 0.07 -20.47 1.83
C GLU A 349 0.09 -20.26 0.30
N LEU A 350 1.22 -20.57 -0.36
CA LEU A 350 1.31 -20.49 -1.82
C LEU A 350 0.40 -21.49 -2.52
N LYS A 351 0.35 -22.75 -2.06
CA LYS A 351 -0.53 -23.78 -2.65
C LYS A 351 -1.99 -23.35 -2.58
N ILE A 352 -2.43 -22.77 -1.47
CA ILE A 352 -3.78 -22.24 -1.31
C ILE A 352 -4.05 -21.12 -2.33
N LEU A 353 -3.11 -20.19 -2.52
CA LEU A 353 -3.23 -19.13 -3.54
C LEU A 353 -3.32 -19.69 -4.96
N VAL A 354 -2.52 -20.70 -5.29
CA VAL A 354 -2.56 -21.36 -6.61
C VAL A 354 -3.90 -22.06 -6.82
N ARG A 355 -4.46 -22.70 -5.79
CA ARG A 355 -5.80 -23.33 -5.85
C ARG A 355 -6.94 -22.34 -6.06
N MET A 356 -6.76 -21.07 -5.69
CA MET A 356 -7.76 -20.02 -5.94
C MET A 356 -7.73 -19.49 -7.37
N LEU A 357 -6.67 -19.74 -8.14
CA LEU A 357 -6.62 -19.35 -9.55
C LEU A 357 -7.49 -20.32 -10.37
N PRO A 358 -8.44 -19.82 -11.19
CA PRO A 358 -9.16 -20.68 -12.11
C PRO A 358 -8.15 -21.30 -13.08
N LEU A 359 -8.06 -22.63 -13.06
CA LEU A 359 -7.20 -23.44 -13.94
C LEU A 359 -7.67 -23.40 -15.39
#